data_AF-A0A8T3WHB2-F1
#
_entry.id   AF-A0A8T3WHB2-F1
#
_cell.length_a   1.000
_cell.length_b   1.000
_cell.length_c   1.000
_cell.angle_alpha   90.00
_cell.angle_beta   90.00
_cell.angle_gamma   90.00
#
_symmetry.space_group_name_H-M   'P 1'
#
loop_
_entity.id
_entity.type
_entity.pdbx_description
1 polymer ?
#
loop_
_entity_poly.entity_id
_entity_poly.type
_entity_poly.pdbx_seq_one_letter_code
_entity_poly.pdbx_strand_id
1 'polypeptide(L)'
;MKELEKPTIEKLEELEKQTKDKFTKKLIDDLKKQIKFANEPEMFKILNFERILKLIKHEDKRDKLNEFKKNKYRNVAYNLKISLRGKKRNLILNGEFLLSELSSMIQKEFDLEPMHLYEFQIGKYKFGPECDEWQEIFDSFDDYKLGSAISIAELNKGNKFRFLYDFGDKTLFNIEIVDIKKLDLGVLK
;
A
#
# COMPACT_ATOMS: atom_id res chain seq x y z
N MET A 1 -16.31 -18.35 24.85
CA MET A 1 -16.74 -17.14 24.13
C MET A 1 -15.95 -15.97 24.69
N LYS A 2 -15.28 -15.17 23.86
CA LYS A 2 -14.72 -13.88 24.33
C LYS A 2 -15.90 -12.96 24.63
N GLU A 3 -15.94 -12.37 25.81
CA GLU A 3 -16.90 -11.29 26.08
C GLU A 3 -16.58 -10.14 25.11
N LEU A 4 -17.59 -9.72 24.36
CA LEU A 4 -17.48 -8.62 23.41
C LEU A 4 -17.54 -7.31 24.18
N GLU A 5 -16.51 -6.49 24.01
CA GLU A 5 -16.37 -5.23 24.71
C GLU A 5 -17.44 -4.24 24.26
N LYS A 6 -18.17 -3.65 25.21
CA LYS A 6 -19.22 -2.68 24.90
C LYS A 6 -18.64 -1.32 24.53
N PRO A 7 -19.16 -0.67 23.47
CA PRO A 7 -18.72 0.67 23.11
C PRO A 7 -19.22 1.71 24.13
N THR A 8 -18.35 2.63 24.51
CA THR A 8 -18.69 3.82 25.31
C THR A 8 -18.29 5.09 24.55
N ILE A 9 -18.93 6.22 24.86
CA ILE A 9 -18.58 7.50 24.22
C ILE A 9 -17.12 7.87 24.50
N GLU A 10 -16.65 7.69 25.74
CA GLU A 10 -15.26 7.96 26.13
C GLU A 10 -14.26 7.17 25.30
N LYS A 11 -14.49 5.86 25.09
CA LYS A 11 -13.63 5.03 24.25
C LYS A 11 -13.65 5.49 22.80
N LEU A 12 -14.81 5.87 22.28
CA LEU A 12 -14.92 6.37 20.91
C LEU A 12 -14.17 7.69 20.71
N GLU A 13 -14.16 8.57 21.71
CA GLU A 13 -13.36 9.80 21.69
C GLU A 13 -11.85 9.53 21.77
N GLU A 14 -11.43 8.49 22.49
CA GLU A 14 -10.04 8.04 22.50
C GLU A 14 -9.62 7.49 21.13
N LEU A 15 -10.44 6.61 20.55
CA LEU A 15 -10.22 6.03 19.23
C LEU A 15 -10.18 7.09 18.11
N GLU A 16 -11.01 8.13 18.20
CA GLU A 16 -11.02 9.21 17.21
C GLU A 16 -9.69 9.96 17.14
N LYS A 17 -8.99 10.08 18.28
CA LYS A 17 -7.66 10.71 18.36
C LYS A 17 -6.56 9.83 17.76
N GLN A 18 -6.78 8.52 17.68
CA GLN A 18 -5.81 7.54 17.16
C GLN A 18 -5.84 7.43 15.64
N THR A 19 -6.92 7.87 14.99
CA THR A 19 -7.08 7.78 13.53
C THR A 19 -6.95 9.14 12.83
N LYS A 20 -6.32 9.15 11.66
CA LYS A 20 -6.32 10.29 10.72
C LYS A 20 -7.35 10.09 9.61
N ASP A 21 -7.81 8.87 9.39
CA ASP A 21 -8.77 8.51 8.34
C ASP A 21 -10.16 9.15 8.56
N LYS A 22 -10.64 9.84 7.51
CA LYS A 22 -11.91 10.60 7.58
C LYS A 22 -13.12 9.67 7.65
N PHE A 23 -13.06 8.51 6.99
CA PHE A 23 -14.16 7.55 6.99
C PHE A 23 -14.32 6.92 8.38
N THR A 24 -13.23 6.51 8.99
CA THR A 24 -13.20 5.97 10.36
C THR A 24 -13.72 6.99 11.37
N LYS A 25 -13.34 8.27 11.25
CA LYS A 25 -13.93 9.34 12.08
C LYS A 25 -15.45 9.47 11.90
N LYS A 26 -15.93 9.39 10.67
CA LYS A 26 -17.38 9.42 10.40
C LYS A 26 -18.11 8.23 11.04
N LEU A 27 -17.54 7.03 10.95
CA LEU A 27 -18.09 5.83 11.62
C LEU A 27 -18.15 6.00 13.14
N ILE A 28 -17.11 6.59 13.74
CA ILE A 28 -17.07 6.91 15.16
C ILE A 28 -18.19 7.87 15.54
N ASP A 29 -18.38 8.96 14.77
CA ASP A 29 -19.44 9.94 15.03
C ASP A 29 -20.84 9.35 14.91
N ASP A 30 -21.06 8.49 13.91
CA ASP A 30 -22.34 7.81 13.73
C ASP A 30 -22.62 6.83 14.88
N LEU A 31 -21.62 6.07 15.34
CA LEU A 31 -21.78 5.20 16.50
C LEU A 31 -22.02 5.99 17.80
N LYS A 32 -21.37 7.14 17.99
CA LYS A 32 -21.65 8.05 19.13
C LYS A 32 -23.12 8.49 19.13
N LYS A 33 -23.69 8.83 17.96
CA LYS A 33 -25.12 9.17 17.83
C LYS A 33 -25.99 7.96 18.18
N GLN A 34 -25.69 6.78 17.66
CA GLN A 34 -26.45 5.55 17.95
C GLN A 34 -26.48 5.23 19.45
N ILE A 35 -25.38 5.46 20.17
CA ILE A 35 -25.32 5.30 21.63
C ILE A 35 -26.18 6.35 22.33
N LYS A 36 -26.06 7.63 21.97
CA LYS A 36 -26.80 8.75 22.59
C LYS A 36 -28.31 8.64 22.41
N PHE A 37 -28.75 8.28 21.21
CA PHE A 37 -30.18 8.25 20.87
C PHE A 37 -30.81 6.86 21.03
N ALA A 38 -30.02 5.83 21.36
CA ALA A 38 -30.47 4.44 21.48
C ALA A 38 -31.21 3.89 20.25
N ASN A 39 -30.91 4.42 19.07
CA ASN A 39 -31.65 4.15 17.83
C ASN A 39 -31.31 2.80 17.17
N GLU A 40 -30.34 2.04 17.70
CA GLU A 40 -29.97 0.74 17.18
C GLU A 40 -29.87 -0.35 18.25
N PRO A 41 -30.17 -1.62 17.89
CA PRO A 41 -29.95 -2.76 18.75
C PRO A 41 -28.48 -2.88 19.17
N GLU A 42 -28.27 -3.35 20.40
CA GLU A 42 -26.93 -3.43 21.02
C GLU A 42 -25.93 -4.24 20.20
N MET A 43 -26.39 -5.31 19.55
CA MET A 43 -25.54 -6.16 18.71
C MET A 43 -24.90 -5.37 17.54
N PHE A 44 -25.65 -4.48 16.89
CA PHE A 44 -25.12 -3.67 15.78
C PHE A 44 -24.10 -2.65 16.25
N LYS A 45 -24.32 -2.04 17.43
CA LYS A 45 -23.35 -1.15 18.06
C LYS A 45 -22.02 -1.85 18.35
N ILE A 46 -22.07 -3.09 18.85
CA ILE A 46 -20.89 -3.92 19.10
C ILE A 46 -20.16 -4.23 17.78
N LEU A 47 -20.87 -4.65 16.74
CA LEU A 47 -20.26 -4.95 15.44
C LEU A 47 -19.60 -3.70 14.80
N ASN A 48 -20.26 -2.54 14.88
CA ASN A 48 -19.69 -1.27 14.42
C ASN A 48 -18.44 -0.90 15.22
N PHE A 49 -18.45 -1.11 16.53
CA PHE A 49 -17.29 -0.88 17.38
C PHE A 49 -16.11 -1.79 17.02
N GLU A 50 -16.35 -3.09 16.80
CA GLU A 50 -15.31 -4.01 16.34
C GLU A 50 -14.73 -3.62 14.98
N ARG A 51 -15.58 -3.13 14.07
CA ARG A 51 -15.13 -2.62 12.77
C ARG A 51 -14.20 -1.43 12.94
N ILE A 52 -14.57 -0.45 13.76
CA ILE A 52 -13.72 0.72 14.05
C ILE A 52 -12.37 0.28 14.65
N LEU A 53 -12.38 -0.61 15.64
CA LEU A 53 -11.16 -1.14 16.25
C LEU A 53 -10.23 -1.80 15.22
N LYS A 54 -10.80 -2.58 14.30
CA LYS A 54 -10.03 -3.18 13.20
C LYS A 54 -9.45 -2.10 12.31
N LEU A 55 -10.25 -1.14 11.84
CA LEU A 55 -9.79 -0.08 10.94
C LEU A 55 -8.62 0.72 11.53
N ILE A 56 -8.71 1.11 12.80
CA ILE A 56 -7.63 1.84 13.50
C ILE A 56 -6.38 0.98 13.61
N LYS A 57 -6.53 -0.29 14.00
CA LYS A 57 -5.39 -1.22 14.07
C LYS A 57 -4.71 -1.40 12.71
N HIS A 58 -5.49 -1.43 11.62
CA HIS A 58 -4.97 -1.50 10.26
C HIS A 58 -4.27 -0.20 9.86
N GLU A 59 -4.81 0.96 10.23
CA GLU A 59 -4.14 2.26 10.04
C GLU A 59 -2.78 2.33 10.75
N ASP A 60 -2.72 1.99 12.03
CA ASP A 60 -1.47 1.92 12.79
C ASP A 60 -0.45 0.98 12.15
N LYS A 61 -0.93 -0.16 11.64
CA LYS A 61 -0.09 -1.12 10.93
C LYS A 61 0.43 -0.53 9.62
N ARG A 62 -0.39 0.21 8.86
CA ARG A 62 0.03 0.94 7.66
C ARG A 62 1.08 1.98 7.99
N ASP A 63 0.85 2.82 9.00
CA ASP A 63 1.81 3.84 9.40
C ASP A 63 3.17 3.20 9.75
N LYS A 64 3.17 2.10 10.51
CA LYS A 64 4.39 1.31 10.80
C LYS A 64 5.01 0.66 9.56
N LEU A 65 4.19 0.16 8.63
CA LEU A 65 4.64 -0.41 7.35
C LEU A 65 5.14 0.65 6.36
N ASN A 66 4.75 1.91 6.55
CA ASN A 66 5.13 3.07 5.73
C ASN A 66 6.24 3.90 6.39
N GLU A 67 6.52 3.73 7.68
CA GLU A 67 7.61 4.39 8.43
C GLU A 67 9.03 3.98 7.98
N PHE A 68 9.14 3.31 6.83
CA PHE A 68 10.43 2.91 6.26
C PHE A 68 11.22 4.15 5.85
N LYS A 69 12.45 4.20 6.37
CA LYS A 69 13.40 5.30 6.23
C LYS A 69 13.60 5.69 4.76
N LYS A 70 12.85 6.69 4.27
CA LYS A 70 13.07 7.38 2.99
C LYS A 70 14.54 7.76 2.77
N ASN A 71 15.29 7.97 3.86
CA ASN A 71 16.68 8.39 3.83
C ASN A 71 17.71 7.27 3.59
N LYS A 72 17.35 5.97 3.71
CA LYS A 72 18.35 4.87 3.62
C LYS A 72 18.79 4.58 2.17
N TYR A 73 18.03 5.00 1.18
CA TYR A 73 18.28 4.71 -0.24
C TYR A 73 18.24 5.97 -1.13
N ARG A 74 18.39 7.15 -0.52
CA ARG A 74 18.66 8.38 -1.25
C ARG A 74 19.91 8.17 -2.10
N ASN A 75 19.81 8.56 -3.36
CA ASN A 75 20.92 8.56 -4.31
C ASN A 75 21.36 7.17 -4.77
N VAL A 76 20.43 6.29 -5.16
CA VAL A 76 20.76 5.10 -5.97
C VAL A 76 19.96 5.10 -7.25
N ALA A 77 20.52 4.57 -8.32
CA ALA A 77 19.86 4.29 -9.58
C ALA A 77 19.83 2.77 -9.82
N TYR A 78 18.66 2.24 -10.08
CA TYR A 78 18.43 0.84 -10.45
C TYR A 78 18.39 0.74 -11.97
N ASN A 79 19.20 -0.16 -12.54
CA ASN A 79 19.05 -0.61 -13.90
C ASN A 79 18.22 -1.90 -13.90
N LEU A 80 17.02 -1.83 -14.47
CA LEU A 80 16.06 -2.90 -14.53
C LEU A 80 15.99 -3.47 -15.93
N LYS A 81 15.86 -4.78 -16.01
CA LYS A 81 15.45 -5.48 -17.23
C LYS A 81 14.05 -6.04 -17.03
N ILE A 82 13.15 -5.62 -17.91
CA ILE A 82 11.73 -5.94 -17.85
C ILE A 82 11.39 -6.81 -19.05
N SER A 83 10.67 -7.90 -18.80
CA SER A 83 10.37 -8.88 -19.84
C SER A 83 8.92 -9.36 -19.79
N LEU A 84 8.32 -9.42 -20.99
CA LEU A 84 6.99 -9.94 -21.23
C LEU A 84 7.02 -10.81 -22.49
N ARG A 85 6.69 -12.10 -22.36
CA ARG A 85 6.55 -13.05 -23.50
C ARG A 85 7.71 -12.93 -24.52
N GLY A 86 8.95 -12.86 -24.04
CA GLY A 86 10.16 -12.76 -24.88
C GLY A 86 10.58 -11.34 -25.28
N LYS A 87 9.67 -10.35 -25.25
CA LYS A 87 10.02 -8.93 -25.41
C LYS A 87 10.78 -8.44 -24.18
N LYS A 88 11.82 -7.64 -24.38
CA LYS A 88 12.70 -7.11 -23.32
C LYS A 88 12.85 -5.59 -23.47
N ARG A 89 12.83 -4.89 -22.35
CA ARG A 89 13.11 -3.45 -22.21
C ARG A 89 14.05 -3.24 -21.03
N ASN A 90 14.92 -2.24 -21.13
CA ASN A 90 15.78 -1.84 -20.01
C ASN A 90 15.32 -0.46 -19.53
N LEU A 91 15.13 -0.30 -18.22
CA LEU A 91 14.73 0.96 -17.60
C LEU A 91 15.74 1.34 -16.52
N ILE A 92 16.05 2.63 -16.44
CA ILE A 92 16.88 3.19 -15.37
C ILE A 92 16.00 4.12 -14.55
N LEU A 93 15.93 3.90 -13.24
CA LEU A 93 15.15 4.73 -12.32
C LEU A 93 15.92 5.03 -11.05
N ASN A 94 15.65 6.19 -10.47
CA ASN A 94 16.11 6.54 -9.14
C ASN A 94 15.38 5.65 -8.12
N GLY A 95 16.08 5.19 -7.08
CA GLY A 95 15.53 4.40 -5.98
C GLY A 95 14.42 5.08 -5.18
N GLU A 96 14.26 6.40 -5.33
CA GLU A 96 13.15 7.18 -4.78
C GLU A 96 11.87 7.08 -5.62
N PHE A 97 11.92 6.55 -6.84
CA PHE A 97 10.73 6.38 -7.67
C PHE A 97 9.74 5.43 -7.01
N LEU A 98 8.49 5.85 -7.00
CA LEU A 98 7.36 5.06 -6.55
C LEU A 98 7.12 3.90 -7.51
N LEU A 99 6.64 2.78 -6.97
CA LEU A 99 6.23 1.64 -7.79
C LEU A 99 5.06 2.00 -8.74
N SER A 100 4.24 3.01 -8.40
CA SER A 100 3.24 3.57 -9.32
C SER A 100 3.86 4.22 -10.54
N GLU A 101 4.96 4.95 -10.38
CA GLU A 101 5.71 5.55 -11.49
C GLU A 101 6.36 4.46 -12.36
N LEU A 102 6.91 3.41 -11.74
CA LEU A 102 7.42 2.26 -12.48
C LEU A 102 6.31 1.57 -13.29
N SER A 103 5.11 1.41 -12.72
CA SER A 103 3.95 0.85 -13.44
C SER A 103 3.64 1.67 -14.69
N SER A 104 3.53 3.00 -14.55
CA SER A 104 3.27 3.90 -15.67
C SER A 104 4.34 3.83 -16.76
N MET A 105 5.61 3.70 -16.39
CA MET A 105 6.70 3.52 -17.35
C MET A 105 6.58 2.19 -18.10
N ILE A 106 6.28 1.09 -17.41
CA ILE A 106 6.10 -0.23 -18.04
C ILE A 106 4.92 -0.19 -19.01
N GLN A 107 3.79 0.39 -18.59
CA GLN A 107 2.61 0.53 -19.44
C GLN A 107 2.96 1.28 -20.73
N LYS A 108 3.69 2.40 -20.62
CA LYS A 108 4.14 3.17 -21.78
C LYS A 108 5.11 2.40 -22.70
N GLU A 109 6.11 1.72 -22.14
CA GLU A 109 7.14 1.01 -22.90
C GLU A 109 6.65 -0.24 -23.64
N PHE A 110 5.52 -0.78 -23.20
CA PHE A 110 4.87 -1.97 -23.76
C PHE A 110 3.52 -1.67 -24.43
N ASP A 111 3.20 -0.39 -24.63
CA ASP A 111 1.97 0.09 -25.27
C ASP A 111 0.70 -0.51 -24.65
N LEU A 112 0.63 -0.54 -23.31
CA LEU A 112 -0.52 -1.03 -22.54
C LEU A 112 -1.55 0.09 -22.30
N GLU A 113 -2.81 -0.30 -22.12
CA GLU A 113 -3.87 0.65 -21.81
C GLU A 113 -3.75 1.18 -20.36
N PRO A 114 -4.02 2.46 -20.10
CA PRO A 114 -4.07 2.95 -18.73
C PRO A 114 -5.31 2.41 -17.99
N MET A 115 -5.38 2.68 -16.68
CA MET A 115 -6.57 2.43 -15.82
C MET A 115 -6.90 0.98 -15.46
N HIS A 116 -6.02 0.02 -15.76
CA HIS A 116 -6.13 -1.32 -15.19
C HIS A 116 -5.47 -1.43 -13.81
N LEU A 117 -6.03 -2.29 -12.96
CA LEU A 117 -5.41 -2.65 -11.68
C LEU A 117 -4.10 -3.42 -11.92
N TYR A 118 -3.14 -3.21 -11.02
CA TYR A 118 -1.83 -3.85 -11.09
C TYR A 118 -1.30 -4.24 -9.72
N GLU A 119 -0.36 -5.18 -9.70
CA GLU A 119 0.36 -5.61 -8.50
C GLU A 119 1.84 -5.87 -8.81
N PHE A 120 2.75 -5.32 -8.02
CA PHE A 120 4.12 -5.80 -7.91
C PHE A 120 4.23 -6.80 -6.78
N GLN A 121 4.90 -7.91 -7.02
CA GLN A 121 5.27 -8.85 -5.96
C GLN A 121 6.78 -8.87 -5.80
N ILE A 122 7.26 -8.33 -4.68
CA ILE A 122 8.69 -8.19 -4.36
C ILE A 122 8.99 -8.89 -3.04
N GLY A 123 9.71 -10.00 -3.12
CA GLY A 123 9.89 -10.90 -1.99
C GLY A 123 8.54 -11.41 -1.48
N LYS A 124 8.28 -11.21 -0.18
CA LYS A 124 7.01 -11.58 0.45
C LYS A 124 5.92 -10.51 0.36
N TYR A 125 6.24 -9.31 -0.14
CA TYR A 125 5.32 -8.18 -0.13
C TYR A 125 4.67 -7.98 -1.50
N LYS A 126 3.43 -7.51 -1.47
CA LYS A 126 2.66 -7.09 -2.62
C LYS A 126 2.49 -5.57 -2.58
N PHE A 127 2.48 -4.94 -3.74
CA PHE A 127 2.33 -3.50 -3.87
C PHE A 127 1.40 -3.20 -5.03
N GLY A 128 0.50 -2.24 -4.91
CA GLY A 128 -0.34 -1.85 -6.04
C GLY A 128 -0.83 -0.42 -5.92
N PRO A 129 -1.84 -0.02 -6.71
CA PRO A 129 -2.32 1.35 -6.74
C PRO A 129 -2.99 1.73 -5.42
N GLU A 130 -2.89 3.01 -5.05
CA GLU A 130 -3.77 3.59 -4.03
C GLU A 130 -5.20 3.54 -4.57
N CYS A 131 -6.12 2.95 -3.82
CA CYS A 131 -7.50 2.80 -4.25
C CYS A 131 -8.44 2.87 -3.05
N ASP A 132 -9.18 3.97 -2.97
CA ASP A 132 -10.10 4.25 -1.86
C ASP A 132 -11.20 3.19 -1.73
N GLU A 133 -11.71 2.68 -2.86
CA GLU A 133 -12.84 1.72 -2.88
C GLU A 133 -12.46 0.32 -2.39
N TRP A 134 -11.19 -0.07 -2.55
CA TRP A 134 -10.68 -1.40 -2.20
C TRP A 134 -9.71 -1.35 -1.01
N GLN A 135 -9.58 -0.19 -0.39
CA GLN A 135 -8.66 0.07 0.71
C GLN A 135 -8.87 -0.91 1.86
N GLU A 136 -10.12 -1.17 2.27
CA GLU A 136 -10.43 -2.11 3.35
C GLU A 136 -9.98 -3.55 3.05
N ILE A 137 -10.06 -3.97 1.78
CA ILE A 137 -9.61 -5.31 1.36
C ILE A 137 -8.08 -5.37 1.38
N PHE A 138 -7.41 -4.37 0.83
CA PHE A 138 -5.95 -4.32 0.83
C PHE A 138 -5.38 -4.20 2.25
N ASP A 139 -6.06 -3.47 3.12
CA ASP A 139 -5.70 -3.30 4.53
C ASP A 139 -5.78 -4.63 5.32
N SER A 140 -6.62 -5.56 4.88
CA SER A 140 -6.74 -6.89 5.48
C SER A 140 -5.55 -7.80 5.18
N PHE A 141 -4.73 -7.48 4.17
CA PHE A 141 -3.56 -8.27 3.81
C PHE A 141 -2.33 -7.85 4.60
N ASP A 142 -1.71 -8.81 5.27
CA ASP A 142 -0.54 -8.57 6.12
C ASP A 142 0.74 -8.21 5.34
N ASP A 143 0.73 -8.37 4.02
CA ASP A 143 1.85 -8.24 3.12
C ASP A 143 1.68 -7.16 2.04
N TYR A 144 0.58 -6.40 2.03
CA TYR A 144 0.31 -5.37 1.02
C TYR A 144 0.81 -3.98 1.43
N LYS A 145 1.52 -3.29 0.55
CA LYS A 145 2.14 -1.98 0.78
C LYS A 145 1.77 -0.98 -0.33
N LEU A 146 1.29 0.20 0.07
CA LEU A 146 0.94 1.29 -0.84
C LEU A 146 2.03 2.36 -0.88
N GLY A 147 2.03 3.18 -1.93
CA GLY A 147 2.88 4.40 -2.02
C GLY A 147 4.38 4.18 -1.83
N SER A 148 4.86 2.96 -2.08
CA SER A 148 6.23 2.58 -1.73
C SER A 148 7.20 2.82 -2.89
N ALA A 149 8.37 3.37 -2.56
CA ALA A 149 9.48 3.47 -3.50
C ALA A 149 10.11 2.09 -3.75
N ILE A 150 10.69 1.87 -4.94
CA ILE A 150 11.32 0.57 -5.30
C ILE A 150 12.40 0.14 -4.29
N SER A 151 13.09 1.10 -3.69
CA SER A 151 14.15 0.87 -2.72
C SER A 151 13.68 0.23 -1.41
N ILE A 152 12.37 0.25 -1.11
CA ILE A 152 11.80 -0.35 0.10
C ILE A 152 12.07 -1.84 0.22
N ALA A 153 12.30 -2.52 -0.90
CA ALA A 153 12.42 -3.96 -0.96
C ALA A 153 13.86 -4.47 -0.74
N GLU A 154 14.78 -3.61 -0.32
CA GLU A 154 16.20 -3.94 -0.05
C GLU A 154 16.85 -4.74 -1.19
N LEU A 155 16.51 -4.35 -2.42
CA LEU A 155 16.89 -5.08 -3.62
C LEU A 155 18.38 -5.02 -3.87
N ASN A 156 18.93 -6.17 -4.26
CA ASN A 156 20.31 -6.36 -4.68
C ASN A 156 20.38 -6.68 -6.19
N LYS A 157 21.56 -6.50 -6.78
CA LYS A 157 21.85 -6.96 -8.14
C LYS A 157 21.51 -8.45 -8.29
N GLY A 158 20.85 -8.79 -9.39
CA GLY A 158 20.37 -10.14 -9.70
C GLY A 158 19.03 -10.51 -9.06
N ASN A 159 18.49 -9.69 -8.16
CA ASN A 159 17.14 -9.93 -7.63
C ASN A 159 16.10 -9.82 -8.75
N LYS A 160 15.06 -10.65 -8.63
CA LYS A 160 13.95 -10.71 -9.57
C LYS A 160 12.64 -10.54 -8.82
N PHE A 161 11.71 -9.86 -9.45
CA PHE A 161 10.37 -9.64 -8.94
C PHE A 161 9.37 -9.58 -10.09
N ARG A 162 8.08 -9.61 -9.76
CA ARG A 162 7.00 -9.72 -10.75
C ARG A 162 6.13 -8.48 -10.76
N PHE A 163 5.60 -8.17 -11.92
CA PHE A 163 4.58 -7.15 -12.12
C PHE A 163 3.41 -7.77 -12.88
N LEU A 164 2.27 -7.87 -12.21
CA LEU A 164 1.00 -8.32 -12.76
C LEU A 164 0.21 -7.08 -13.17
N TYR A 165 -0.06 -6.96 -14.46
CA TYR A 165 -0.89 -5.92 -15.04
C TYR A 165 -2.19 -6.51 -15.54
N ASP A 166 -3.29 -5.82 -15.24
CA ASP A 166 -4.66 -6.23 -15.52
C ASP A 166 -5.04 -7.57 -14.87
N PHE A 167 -5.90 -7.52 -13.85
CA PHE A 167 -6.32 -8.72 -13.14
C PHE A 167 -7.29 -9.60 -13.94
N GLY A 168 -7.91 -9.06 -15.00
CA GLY A 168 -8.69 -9.82 -15.96
C GLY A 168 -7.79 -10.70 -16.83
N ASP A 169 -6.94 -10.06 -17.63
CA ASP A 169 -6.06 -10.72 -18.61
C ASP A 169 -4.82 -11.36 -17.99
N LYS A 170 -4.46 -10.98 -16.77
CA LYS A 170 -3.33 -11.49 -15.98
C LYS A 170 -2.01 -11.40 -16.72
N THR A 171 -1.71 -10.22 -17.26
CA THR A 171 -0.47 -9.98 -18.00
C THR A 171 0.70 -9.90 -17.03
N LEU A 172 1.56 -10.93 -17.04
CA LEU A 172 2.66 -11.07 -16.09
C LEU A 172 4.02 -10.70 -16.71
N PHE A 173 4.67 -9.71 -16.11
CA PHE A 173 6.02 -9.26 -16.40
C PHE A 173 7.02 -9.82 -15.38
N ASN A 174 8.21 -10.17 -15.86
CA ASN A 174 9.36 -10.47 -15.01
C ASN A 174 10.34 -9.31 -15.05
N ILE A 175 10.74 -8.83 -13.87
CA ILE A 175 11.67 -7.72 -13.69
C ILE A 175 12.92 -8.23 -12.97
N GLU A 176 14.09 -7.85 -13.46
CA GLU A 176 15.40 -8.21 -12.91
C GLU A 176 16.23 -6.96 -12.64
N ILE A 177 16.86 -6.89 -11.47
CA ILE A 177 17.86 -5.86 -11.15
C ILE A 177 19.16 -6.23 -11.85
N VAL A 178 19.48 -5.56 -12.94
CA VAL A 178 20.74 -5.79 -13.67
C VAL A 178 21.91 -5.14 -12.95
N ASP A 179 21.71 -3.95 -12.40
CA ASP A 179 22.76 -3.18 -11.73
C ASP A 179 22.17 -2.16 -10.77
N ILE A 180 22.96 -1.76 -9.77
CA ILE A 180 22.61 -0.69 -8.82
C ILE A 180 23.81 0.25 -8.74
N LYS A 181 23.60 1.53 -9.04
CA LYS A 181 24.64 2.56 -8.98
C LYS A 181 24.31 3.57 -7.90
N LYS A 182 25.31 4.01 -7.15
CA LYS A 182 25.17 5.16 -6.25
C LYS A 182 25.24 6.43 -7.10
N LEU A 183 24.30 7.34 -6.89
CA LEU A 183 24.27 8.66 -7.50
C LEU A 183 25.05 9.62 -6.58
N ASP A 184 26.06 10.29 -7.08
CA ASP A 184 26.73 11.38 -6.35
C ASP A 184 26.07 12.70 -6.72
N LEU A 185 25.02 13.08 -5.97
CA LEU A 185 24.36 14.39 -6.11
C LEU A 185 25.19 15.56 -5.56
N GLY A 186 26.42 15.31 -5.10
CA GLY A 186 27.35 16.33 -4.60
C GLY A 186 28.03 17.18 -5.69
N VAL A 187 27.85 16.85 -6.97
CA VAL A 187 28.53 17.50 -8.10
C VAL A 187 27.65 18.52 -8.84
N LEU A 188 26.41 18.74 -8.38
CA LEU A 188 25.46 19.72 -8.94
C LEU A 188 25.15 20.87 -7.98
N LYS A 189 26.11 21.25 -7.13
CA LYS A 189 26.04 22.50 -6.35
C LYS A 189 26.88 23.58 -6.98
#